data_AF-A0A1R3R9S2-F1
#
_entry.id   AF-A0A1R3R9S2-F1
#
_cell.length_a   1.000
_cell.length_b   1.000
_cell.length_c   1.000
_cell.angle_alpha   90.00
_cell.angle_beta   90.00
_cell.angle_gamma   90.00
#
_symmetry.space_group_name_H-M   'P 1'
#
loop_
_entity.id
_entity.type
_entity.pdbx_description
1 polymer ?
#
loop_
_entity_poly.entity_id
_entity_poly.type
_entity_poly.pdbx_seq_one_letter_code
_entity_poly.pdbx_strand_id
1 'polypeptide(L)'
;MVHPSSTIPAPTRKRAGGKRSKTGCRTCRARHVKCDETPAQCRNCTSSGRVCGGYDSPRLPRATRGTVSPQVTDGFGWAMTSDEQRCFSYFQHHTIPTLLEMFESPLWRKLVLAMSYSEPAVYHAAVALSAAHEDAEGCGFALPGQARQDTWRQFAIDQSLRSFAILNRRRSSRDPKLREVMLICCLLYVFLELLSGCHENACRHLRSGLQILKEARAHRQLIGASESPVESCLVAAFAELDIQSPFFGSPGPVLCLNDEVDQYSWLESFPFGFRGIFDAQQAFAPFMYSSYRFVARCWPLTEEHRMANYDALQSEQRQLLSHMIRFADLCEPLSASYSQLSRKEQRGVDIIHAQQRHVVLEVSTCLLSRFSPTRDCFTPHYQAHLCELKSIIRKSPECPSLSPFPSLLPCLYAIVYSCRDYEVCLEATEELHRWTHCEGMFNSAWLALAAIEHMRLDFLEEEMSHRSSPLDTFATGMNEERSHIWSRIEDLRWRITGGRPDYLDEVLQASAYMKTWICVRVLQMRKARLNESFCMPP
;
A
#
# COMPACT_ATOMS: atom_id res chain seq x y z
N MET A 1 -63.16 61.84 -30.82
CA MET A 1 -62.39 62.32 -29.65
C MET A 1 -61.38 61.25 -29.29
N VAL A 2 -60.12 61.65 -29.20
CA VAL A 2 -58.93 60.79 -29.05
C VAL A 2 -58.88 60.22 -27.63
N HIS A 3 -58.76 58.90 -27.48
CA HIS A 3 -58.36 58.27 -26.22
C HIS A 3 -56.91 57.75 -26.35
N PRO A 4 -56.02 58.06 -25.39
CA PRO A 4 -54.60 57.73 -25.49
C PRO A 4 -54.31 56.30 -25.02
N SER A 5 -53.46 55.61 -25.79
CA SER A 5 -52.88 54.32 -25.42
C SER A 5 -51.82 54.51 -24.32
N SER A 6 -52.08 54.02 -23.11
CA SER A 6 -51.09 53.94 -22.03
C SER A 6 -50.21 52.70 -22.21
N THR A 7 -48.94 52.91 -22.56
CA THR A 7 -47.88 51.89 -22.57
C THR A 7 -47.47 51.56 -21.13
N ILE A 8 -47.67 50.31 -20.70
CA ILE A 8 -47.17 49.78 -19.43
C ILE A 8 -45.66 49.48 -19.61
N PRO A 9 -44.75 50.01 -18.75
CA PRO A 9 -43.35 49.66 -18.85
C PRO A 9 -43.11 48.25 -18.30
N ALA A 10 -42.43 47.42 -19.10
CA ALA A 10 -42.02 46.08 -18.69
C ALA A 10 -41.11 46.13 -17.44
N PRO A 11 -41.26 45.21 -16.47
CA PRO A 11 -40.46 45.22 -15.26
C PRO A 11 -38.99 44.91 -15.61
N THR A 12 -38.10 45.85 -15.26
CA THR A 12 -36.66 45.64 -15.34
C THR A 12 -36.26 44.52 -14.38
N ARG A 13 -35.92 43.36 -14.97
CA ARG A 13 -35.44 42.18 -14.24
C ARG A 13 -34.10 42.53 -13.60
N LYS A 14 -34.11 42.95 -12.33
CA LYS A 14 -32.89 43.12 -11.53
C LYS A 14 -32.16 41.77 -11.53
N ARG A 15 -31.01 41.71 -12.21
CA ARG A 15 -30.14 40.52 -12.17
C ARG A 15 -29.72 40.31 -10.73
N ALA A 16 -30.16 39.21 -10.13
CA ALA A 16 -29.61 38.72 -8.87
C ALA A 16 -28.09 38.58 -9.08
N GLY A 17 -27.32 39.45 -8.43
CA GLY A 17 -25.87 39.42 -8.44
C GLY A 17 -25.39 38.18 -7.71
N GLY A 18 -25.39 37.04 -8.40
CA GLY A 18 -24.80 35.81 -7.87
C GLY A 18 -23.33 36.04 -7.54
N LYS A 19 -22.88 35.52 -6.39
CA LYS A 19 -21.46 35.56 -5.99
C LYS A 19 -20.59 35.08 -7.15
N ARG A 20 -19.57 35.87 -7.49
CA ARG A 20 -18.61 35.59 -8.57
C ARG A 20 -18.04 34.18 -8.37
N SER A 21 -18.06 33.35 -9.42
CA SER A 21 -17.33 32.08 -9.41
C SER A 21 -15.83 32.39 -9.41
N LYS A 22 -15.16 32.17 -8.27
CA LYS A 22 -13.69 32.30 -8.15
C LYS A 22 -12.95 31.21 -8.94
N THR A 23 -13.66 30.14 -9.28
CA THR A 23 -13.15 28.84 -9.75
C THR A 23 -13.46 28.58 -11.23
N GLY A 24 -14.23 29.47 -11.88
CA GLY A 24 -14.58 29.36 -13.29
C GLY A 24 -13.40 29.54 -14.24
N CYS A 25 -13.55 29.11 -15.49
CA CYS A 25 -12.50 29.31 -16.49
C CYS A 25 -12.14 30.80 -16.66
N ARG A 26 -10.91 31.07 -17.12
CA ARG A 26 -10.40 32.45 -17.29
C ARG A 26 -11.34 33.32 -18.12
N THR A 27 -11.89 32.76 -19.21
CA THR A 27 -12.86 33.46 -20.07
C THR A 27 -14.16 33.80 -19.36
N CYS A 28 -14.74 32.89 -18.57
CA CYS A 28 -15.98 33.16 -17.84
C CYS A 28 -15.76 34.18 -16.70
N ARG A 29 -14.62 34.10 -16.01
CA ARG A 29 -14.23 35.07 -14.98
C ARG A 29 -14.07 36.47 -15.58
N ALA A 30 -13.34 36.61 -16.68
CA ALA A 30 -13.18 37.88 -17.39
C ALA A 30 -14.52 38.44 -17.90
N ARG A 31 -15.45 37.56 -18.30
CA ARG A 31 -16.80 37.93 -18.75
C ARG A 31 -17.78 38.21 -17.61
N HIS A 32 -17.39 38.01 -16.36
CA HIS A 32 -18.28 38.09 -15.20
C HIS A 32 -19.56 37.24 -15.32
N VAL A 33 -19.43 36.04 -15.89
CA VAL A 33 -20.53 35.05 -15.99
C VAL A 33 -20.22 33.80 -15.18
N LYS A 34 -21.26 33.11 -14.67
CA LYS A 34 -21.10 31.84 -13.97
C LYS A 34 -20.53 30.79 -14.93
N CYS A 35 -19.42 30.16 -14.56
CA CYS A 35 -18.88 29.04 -15.30
C CYS A 35 -19.61 27.75 -14.89
N ASP A 36 -19.86 26.87 -15.85
CA ASP A 36 -20.39 25.53 -15.63
C ASP A 36 -19.29 24.51 -15.26
N GLU A 37 -18.02 24.95 -15.32
CA GLU A 37 -16.83 24.24 -14.86
C GLU A 37 -16.59 22.84 -15.49
N THR A 38 -17.10 22.60 -16.70
CA THR A 38 -16.90 21.34 -17.43
C THR A 38 -15.44 21.08 -17.78
N PRO A 39 -14.99 19.80 -17.82
CA PRO A 39 -13.61 19.43 -18.13
C PRO A 39 -13.15 19.95 -19.49
N ALA A 40 -11.86 20.28 -19.60
CA ALA A 40 -11.18 20.89 -20.75
C ALA A 40 -11.73 22.27 -21.18
N GLN A 41 -12.99 22.34 -21.65
CA GLN A 41 -13.63 23.58 -22.08
C GLN A 41 -15.02 23.74 -21.48
N CYS A 42 -15.32 24.95 -21.02
CA CYS A 42 -16.62 25.29 -20.41
C CYS A 42 -17.74 25.33 -21.47
N ARG A 43 -18.93 24.77 -21.19
CA ARG A 43 -20.05 24.83 -22.14
C ARG A 43 -20.50 26.25 -22.41
N ASN A 44 -20.43 27.14 -21.43
CA ASN A 44 -20.75 28.56 -21.61
C ASN A 44 -19.78 29.31 -22.55
N CYS A 45 -18.61 28.75 -22.79
CA CYS A 45 -17.58 29.26 -23.67
C CYS A 45 -17.85 28.73 -25.08
N THR A 46 -17.94 27.40 -25.19
CA THR A 46 -18.12 26.67 -26.46
C THR A 46 -19.46 26.97 -27.11
N SER A 47 -20.57 26.93 -26.37
CA SER A 47 -21.90 27.29 -26.88
C SER A 47 -22.01 28.74 -27.35
N SER A 48 -21.14 29.61 -26.83
CA SER A 48 -21.11 31.03 -27.20
C SER A 48 -20.10 31.36 -28.31
N GLY A 49 -19.49 30.33 -28.92
CA GLY A 49 -18.48 30.46 -29.98
C GLY A 49 -17.15 31.06 -29.53
N ARG A 50 -16.84 31.07 -28.23
CA ARG A 50 -15.62 31.68 -27.67
C ARG A 50 -14.58 30.63 -27.32
N VAL A 51 -13.31 30.96 -27.57
CA VAL A 51 -12.17 30.18 -27.08
C VAL A 51 -12.17 30.19 -25.56
N CYS A 52 -12.23 29.00 -24.96
CA CYS A 52 -12.13 28.84 -23.51
C CYS A 52 -10.67 28.97 -23.10
N GLY A 53 -10.32 30.01 -22.34
CA GLY A 53 -8.97 30.25 -21.83
C GLY A 53 -8.52 29.27 -20.74
N GLY A 54 -9.24 28.16 -20.57
CA GLY A 54 -8.93 27.12 -19.60
C GLY A 54 -9.13 27.51 -18.13
N TYR A 55 -8.75 26.58 -17.26
CA TYR A 55 -8.79 26.70 -15.80
C TYR A 55 -7.37 26.82 -15.26
N ASP A 56 -7.21 27.37 -14.05
CA ASP A 56 -5.89 27.49 -13.40
C ASP A 56 -5.39 26.15 -12.84
N SER A 57 -6.29 25.17 -12.68
CA SER A 57 -6.03 23.81 -12.23
C SER A 57 -6.62 22.82 -13.23
N PRO A 58 -6.03 21.63 -13.42
CA PRO A 58 -6.68 20.53 -14.13
C PRO A 58 -8.07 20.28 -13.56
N ARG A 59 -9.03 19.92 -14.43
CA ARG A 59 -10.42 19.64 -14.05
C ARG A 59 -10.68 18.16 -14.20
N LEU A 60 -11.22 17.55 -13.16
CA LEU A 60 -11.46 16.12 -13.15
C LEU A 60 -12.66 15.76 -14.04
N PRO A 61 -12.64 14.61 -14.73
CA PRO A 61 -13.80 14.12 -15.46
C PRO A 61 -15.03 14.05 -14.55
N ARG A 62 -16.21 14.41 -15.08
CA ARG A 62 -17.46 14.32 -14.32
C ARG A 62 -17.70 12.85 -13.93
N ALA A 63 -18.01 12.57 -12.67
CA ALA A 63 -18.36 11.23 -12.22
C ALA A 63 -19.40 10.60 -13.16
N THR A 64 -19.08 9.43 -13.70
CA THR A 64 -20.09 8.56 -14.31
C THR A 64 -21.10 8.18 -13.22
N ARG A 65 -22.38 8.05 -13.59
CA ARG A 65 -23.50 7.89 -12.66
C ARG A 65 -23.22 6.80 -11.61
N GLY A 66 -23.24 7.17 -10.33
CA GLY A 66 -23.10 6.23 -9.21
C GLY A 66 -22.74 6.91 -7.89
N THR A 67 -21.84 7.88 -7.90
CA THR A 67 -21.32 8.52 -6.67
C THR A 67 -21.94 9.90 -6.46
N VAL A 68 -23.12 9.96 -5.86
CA VAL A 68 -23.65 11.24 -5.32
C VAL A 68 -22.95 11.47 -3.99
N SER A 69 -21.81 12.16 -4.02
CA SER A 69 -21.11 12.53 -2.79
C SER A 69 -21.79 13.74 -2.15
N PRO A 70 -22.09 13.72 -0.84
CA PRO A 70 -22.66 14.88 -0.14
C PRO A 70 -21.72 16.08 -0.28
N GLN A 71 -22.26 17.28 -0.49
CA GLN A 71 -21.44 18.47 -0.64
C GLN A 71 -20.90 18.91 0.72
N VAL A 72 -19.59 18.87 0.89
CA VAL A 72 -18.91 19.45 2.06
C VAL A 72 -18.84 20.96 1.85
N THR A 73 -19.69 21.72 2.55
CA THR A 73 -19.71 23.20 2.48
C THR A 73 -19.50 23.89 3.82
N ASP A 74 -19.65 23.16 4.94
CA ASP A 74 -19.50 23.71 6.29
C ASP A 74 -18.12 23.34 6.89
N GLY A 75 -17.52 24.30 7.61
CA GLY A 75 -16.31 24.08 8.42
C GLY A 75 -14.99 24.63 7.86
N PHE A 76 -14.93 25.02 6.58
CA PHE A 76 -13.70 25.52 5.96
C PHE A 76 -13.56 27.04 5.99
N GLY A 77 -12.36 27.52 6.37
CA GLY A 77 -12.01 28.95 6.38
C GLY A 77 -11.60 29.53 5.02
N TRP A 78 -11.67 28.76 3.94
CA TRP A 78 -11.20 29.15 2.61
C TRP A 78 -12.14 28.69 1.48
N ALA A 79 -11.96 29.25 0.29
CA ALA A 79 -12.74 28.88 -0.89
C ALA A 79 -12.16 27.63 -1.57
N MET A 80 -13.05 26.74 -2.03
CA MET A 80 -12.70 25.47 -2.66
C MET A 80 -13.32 25.40 -4.07
N THR A 81 -12.64 24.72 -4.99
CA THR A 81 -13.21 24.33 -6.29
C THR A 81 -14.19 23.18 -6.12
N SER A 82 -15.06 22.97 -7.12
CA SER A 82 -15.97 21.82 -7.12
C SER A 82 -15.26 20.47 -7.18
N ASP A 83 -14.06 20.40 -7.79
CA ASP A 83 -13.26 19.17 -7.83
C ASP A 83 -12.62 18.90 -6.47
N GLU A 84 -12.09 19.94 -5.82
CA GLU A 84 -11.56 19.85 -4.46
C GLU A 84 -12.65 19.44 -3.46
N GLN A 85 -13.87 19.98 -3.57
CA GLN A 85 -15.04 19.56 -2.77
C GLN A 85 -15.38 18.09 -2.97
N ARG A 86 -15.39 17.62 -4.22
CA ARG A 86 -15.65 16.21 -4.56
C ARG A 86 -14.59 15.31 -3.96
N CYS A 87 -13.32 15.59 -4.22
CA CYS A 87 -12.20 14.82 -3.71
C CYS A 87 -12.20 14.79 -2.18
N PHE A 88 -12.45 15.92 -1.52
CA PHE A 88 -12.52 15.95 -0.06
C PHE A 88 -13.71 15.15 0.50
N SER A 89 -14.87 15.20 -0.16
CA SER A 89 -16.00 14.36 0.22
C SER A 89 -15.70 12.87 0.03
N TYR A 90 -15.03 12.52 -1.06
CA TYR A 90 -14.53 11.17 -1.31
C TYR A 90 -13.49 10.74 -0.27
N PHE A 91 -12.60 11.64 0.17
CA PHE A 91 -11.68 11.38 1.27
C PHE A 91 -12.42 11.01 2.57
N GLN A 92 -13.44 11.79 2.94
CA GLN A 92 -14.22 11.59 4.15
C GLN A 92 -15.07 10.31 4.13
N HIS A 93 -15.73 10.03 2.99
CA HIS A 93 -16.75 9.00 2.90
C HIS A 93 -16.28 7.70 2.24
N HIS A 94 -15.12 7.70 1.59
CA HIS A 94 -14.55 6.51 0.96
C HIS A 94 -13.11 6.26 1.43
N THR A 95 -12.15 7.17 1.20
CA THR A 95 -10.74 6.91 1.55
C THR A 95 -10.50 6.61 3.03
N ILE A 96 -11.07 7.41 3.95
CA ILE A 96 -10.93 7.15 5.40
C ILE A 96 -11.58 5.81 5.80
N PRO A 97 -12.84 5.51 5.42
CA PRO A 97 -13.44 4.21 5.67
C PRO A 97 -12.62 3.03 5.13
N THR A 98 -12.09 3.11 3.90
CA THR A 98 -11.23 2.08 3.29
C THR A 98 -9.98 1.84 4.14
N LEU A 99 -9.26 2.90 4.53
CA LEU A 99 -8.06 2.80 5.39
C LEU A 99 -8.36 2.22 6.78
N LEU A 100 -9.59 2.39 7.26
CA LEU A 100 -10.05 1.89 8.56
C LEU A 100 -10.78 0.55 8.49
N GLU A 101 -10.96 -0.01 7.29
CA GLU A 101 -11.79 -1.18 7.08
C GLU A 101 -11.23 -2.39 7.80
N MET A 102 -9.90 -2.56 7.70
CA MET A 102 -9.17 -3.62 8.36
C MET A 102 -9.01 -3.34 9.86
N PHE A 103 -8.72 -2.09 10.23
CA PHE A 103 -8.36 -1.74 11.61
C PHE A 103 -8.90 -0.38 12.06
N GLU A 104 -9.44 -0.33 13.29
CA GLU A 104 -9.85 0.94 13.94
C GLU A 104 -8.62 1.70 14.40
N SER A 105 -8.40 2.91 13.87
CA SER A 105 -7.39 3.83 14.42
C SER A 105 -8.01 5.20 14.66
N PRO A 106 -7.84 5.79 15.87
CA PRO A 106 -8.28 7.17 16.12
C PRO A 106 -7.55 8.17 15.23
N LEU A 107 -6.41 7.79 14.64
CA LEU A 107 -5.63 8.60 13.73
C LEU A 107 -6.48 9.19 12.60
N TRP A 108 -7.17 8.36 11.82
CA TRP A 108 -7.83 8.85 10.60
C TRP A 108 -9.10 9.65 10.90
N ARG A 109 -9.98 9.10 11.75
CA ARG A 109 -11.29 9.70 12.07
C ARG A 109 -11.17 10.94 12.97
N LYS A 110 -10.27 10.94 13.95
CA LYS A 110 -10.19 12.03 14.94
C LYS A 110 -9.08 13.02 14.62
N LEU A 111 -7.91 12.56 14.18
CA LEU A 111 -6.77 13.45 13.95
C LEU A 111 -6.72 13.96 12.51
N VAL A 112 -6.51 13.08 11.54
CA VAL A 112 -6.28 13.47 10.14
C VAL A 112 -7.46 14.26 9.59
N LEU A 113 -8.69 13.77 9.78
CA LEU A 113 -9.89 14.46 9.31
C LEU A 113 -10.04 15.85 9.96
N ALA A 114 -9.88 15.95 11.29
CA ALA A 114 -9.98 17.24 11.98
C ALA A 114 -8.90 18.22 11.51
N MET A 115 -7.67 17.74 11.33
CA MET A 115 -6.55 18.53 10.84
C MET A 115 -6.74 18.96 9.39
N SER A 116 -7.42 18.16 8.55
CA SER A 116 -7.80 18.59 7.20
C SER A 116 -8.77 19.77 7.20
N TYR A 117 -9.66 19.89 8.20
CA TYR A 117 -10.56 21.05 8.30
C TYR A 117 -9.83 22.32 8.78
N SER A 118 -8.85 22.19 9.68
CA SER A 118 -8.18 23.35 10.28
C SER A 118 -6.90 23.80 9.56
N GLU A 119 -6.21 22.89 8.87
CA GLU A 119 -4.88 23.15 8.30
C GLU A 119 -4.88 23.02 6.77
N PRO A 120 -4.73 24.13 6.01
CA PRO A 120 -4.78 24.12 4.54
C PRO A 120 -3.76 23.20 3.87
N ALA A 121 -2.60 22.97 4.47
CA ALA A 121 -1.60 22.04 3.93
C ALA A 121 -2.12 20.59 3.99
N VAL A 122 -2.66 20.19 5.15
CA VAL A 122 -3.25 18.85 5.34
C VAL A 122 -4.45 18.65 4.42
N TYR A 123 -5.29 19.68 4.27
CA TYR A 123 -6.40 19.66 3.32
C TYR A 123 -5.95 19.32 1.90
N HIS A 124 -4.97 20.06 1.36
CA HIS A 124 -4.50 19.87 0.01
C HIS A 124 -3.80 18.49 -0.18
N ALA A 125 -3.10 18.00 0.85
CA ALA A 125 -2.56 16.63 0.84
C ALA A 125 -3.67 15.56 0.82
N ALA A 126 -4.76 15.74 1.59
CA ALA A 126 -5.90 14.84 1.61
C ALA A 126 -6.69 14.84 0.29
N VAL A 127 -6.85 16.02 -0.33
CA VAL A 127 -7.44 16.16 -1.67
C VAL A 127 -6.57 15.47 -2.73
N ALA A 128 -5.25 15.58 -2.65
CA ALA A 128 -4.35 14.87 -3.55
C ALA A 128 -4.49 13.35 -3.41
N LEU A 129 -4.47 12.85 -2.16
CA LEU A 129 -4.61 11.42 -1.86
C LEU A 129 -5.93 10.85 -2.38
N SER A 130 -7.05 11.55 -2.13
CA SER A 130 -8.37 11.11 -2.61
C SER A 130 -8.50 11.11 -4.12
N ALA A 131 -7.89 12.08 -4.82
CA ALA A 131 -7.84 12.06 -6.28
C ALA A 131 -7.09 10.83 -6.82
N ALA A 132 -5.95 10.48 -6.22
CA ALA A 132 -5.21 9.27 -6.57
C ALA A 132 -5.97 7.99 -6.22
N HIS A 133 -6.69 7.97 -5.10
CA HIS A 133 -7.50 6.85 -4.66
C HIS A 133 -8.69 6.59 -5.59
N GLU A 134 -9.43 7.64 -5.96
CA GLU A 134 -10.57 7.55 -6.87
C GLU A 134 -10.13 7.09 -8.27
N ASP A 135 -8.96 7.53 -8.74
CA ASP A 135 -8.37 7.05 -9.98
C ASP A 135 -7.97 5.56 -9.88
N ALA A 136 -7.26 5.17 -8.82
CA ALA A 136 -6.81 3.79 -8.63
C ALA A 136 -7.98 2.79 -8.58
N GLU A 137 -9.10 3.12 -7.94
CA GLU A 137 -10.30 2.28 -7.94
C GLU A 137 -10.94 2.14 -9.32
N GLY A 138 -10.94 3.21 -10.12
CA GLY A 138 -11.51 3.18 -11.47
C GLY A 138 -10.63 2.48 -12.51
N CYS A 139 -9.31 2.49 -12.28
CA CYS A 139 -8.31 2.20 -13.30
C CYS A 139 -7.42 0.98 -12.99
N GLY A 140 -7.45 0.48 -11.76
CA GLY A 140 -6.51 -0.49 -11.21
C GLY A 140 -5.23 0.15 -10.67
N PHE A 141 -4.48 -0.60 -9.86
CA PHE A 141 -3.24 -0.14 -9.24
C PHE A 141 -2.08 -0.20 -10.23
N ALA A 142 -1.40 0.92 -10.44
CA ALA A 142 -0.31 1.03 -11.41
C ALA A 142 1.00 0.42 -10.88
N LEU A 143 1.69 -0.34 -11.74
CA LEU A 143 3.11 -0.65 -11.53
C LEU A 143 4.00 0.52 -11.99
N PRO A 144 5.25 0.61 -11.49
CA PRO A 144 6.19 1.63 -11.94
C PRO A 144 6.37 1.60 -13.47
N GLY A 145 6.42 2.79 -14.07
CA GLY A 145 6.44 2.94 -15.53
C GLY A 145 5.08 2.91 -16.20
N GLN A 146 4.03 2.46 -15.52
CA GLN A 146 2.64 2.54 -16.01
C GLN A 146 1.91 3.81 -15.57
N ALA A 147 2.66 4.78 -15.06
CA ALA A 147 2.11 6.00 -14.51
C ALA A 147 1.35 6.75 -15.61
N ARG A 148 0.01 6.71 -15.55
CA ARG A 148 -0.87 7.28 -16.56
C ARG A 148 -0.63 8.79 -16.64
N GLN A 149 -0.53 9.32 -17.85
CA GLN A 149 -0.56 10.76 -18.08
C GLN A 149 -2.02 11.20 -18.18
N ASP A 150 -2.71 11.22 -17.04
CA ASP A 150 -4.11 11.62 -16.97
C ASP A 150 -4.31 12.89 -16.14
N THR A 151 -5.53 13.42 -16.23
CA THR A 151 -5.96 14.62 -15.51
C THR A 151 -5.98 14.42 -14.00
N TRP A 152 -6.16 13.18 -13.52
CA TRP A 152 -6.19 12.85 -12.10
C TRP A 152 -4.82 13.01 -11.47
N ARG A 153 -3.79 12.45 -12.09
CA ARG A 153 -2.40 12.60 -11.67
C ARG A 153 -1.96 14.06 -11.67
N GLN A 154 -2.26 14.81 -12.73
CA GLN A 154 -1.92 16.23 -12.79
C GLN A 154 -2.61 17.04 -11.68
N PHE A 155 -3.88 16.73 -11.39
CA PHE A 155 -4.62 17.34 -10.29
C PHE A 155 -3.98 17.01 -8.94
N ALA A 156 -3.66 15.74 -8.68
CA ALA A 156 -3.03 15.31 -7.43
C ALA A 156 -1.65 15.98 -7.22
N ILE A 157 -0.86 16.14 -8.28
CA ILE A 157 0.42 16.88 -8.24
C ILE A 157 0.19 18.36 -7.90
N ASP A 158 -0.74 19.04 -8.55
CA ASP A 158 -1.04 20.46 -8.27
C ASP A 158 -1.44 20.66 -6.80
N GLN A 159 -2.31 19.79 -6.28
CA GLN A 159 -2.75 19.83 -4.89
C GLN A 159 -1.58 19.55 -3.92
N SER A 160 -0.71 18.59 -4.25
CA SER A 160 0.50 18.32 -3.47
C SER A 160 1.44 19.54 -3.42
N LEU A 161 1.67 20.20 -4.56
CA LEU A 161 2.49 21.41 -4.66
C LEU A 161 1.92 22.58 -3.84
N ARG A 162 0.60 22.75 -3.81
CA ARG A 162 -0.05 23.77 -2.96
C ARG A 162 0.20 23.51 -1.48
N SER A 163 0.05 22.26 -1.03
CA SER A 163 0.39 21.87 0.34
C SER A 163 1.86 22.19 0.66
N PHE A 164 2.82 21.77 -0.19
CA PHE A 164 4.24 22.10 0.01
C PHE A 164 4.51 23.61 0.07
N ALA A 165 3.88 24.41 -0.79
CA ALA A 165 4.03 25.86 -0.79
C ALA A 165 3.57 26.48 0.54
N ILE A 166 2.49 25.95 1.15
CA ILE A 166 2.01 26.39 2.47
C ILE A 166 3.01 26.00 3.57
N LEU A 167 3.50 24.76 3.57
CA LEU A 167 4.50 24.29 4.55
C LEU A 167 5.79 25.12 4.49
N ASN A 168 6.30 25.36 3.27
CA ASN A 168 7.53 26.14 3.06
C ASN A 168 7.41 27.57 3.58
N ARG A 169 6.25 28.22 3.40
CA ARG A 169 6.01 29.57 3.95
C ARG A 169 5.99 29.57 5.48
N ARG A 170 5.55 28.48 6.11
CA ARG A 170 5.51 28.34 7.58
C ARG A 170 6.85 27.95 8.19
N ARG A 171 7.82 27.47 7.41
CA ARG A 171 9.12 27.00 7.93
C ARG A 171 9.88 28.03 8.77
N SER A 172 9.75 29.32 8.44
CA SER A 172 10.41 30.41 9.18
C SER A 172 9.63 30.88 10.42
N SER A 173 8.46 30.29 10.69
CA SER A 173 7.60 30.66 11.82
C SER A 173 7.90 29.81 13.06
N ARG A 174 7.50 30.31 14.24
CA ARG A 174 7.52 29.55 15.52
C ARG A 174 6.21 28.79 15.73
N ASP A 175 5.62 28.25 14.67
CA ASP A 175 4.32 27.55 14.72
C ASP A 175 4.48 26.22 15.49
N PRO A 176 3.86 26.07 16.67
CA PRO A 176 3.98 24.86 17.48
C PRO A 176 3.33 23.64 16.81
N LYS A 177 2.38 23.83 15.88
CA LYS A 177 1.69 22.74 15.16
C LYS A 177 2.41 22.27 13.90
N LEU A 178 3.41 23.01 13.44
CA LEU A 178 4.06 22.73 12.15
C LEU A 178 4.60 21.30 12.07
N ARG A 179 5.16 20.78 13.18
CA ARG A 179 5.67 19.40 13.24
C ARG A 179 4.58 18.37 12.96
N GLU A 180 3.45 18.48 13.65
CA GLU A 180 2.31 17.58 13.51
C GLU A 180 1.71 17.66 12.10
N VAL A 181 1.57 18.88 11.58
CA VAL A 181 1.13 19.12 10.20
C VAL A 181 2.07 18.46 9.19
N MET A 182 3.39 18.59 9.36
CA MET A 182 4.37 17.93 8.48
C MET A 182 4.27 16.41 8.54
N LEU A 183 4.09 15.84 9.74
CA LEU A 183 3.94 14.39 9.92
C LEU A 183 2.69 13.85 9.22
N ILE A 184 1.55 14.53 9.39
CA ILE A 184 0.31 14.15 8.71
C ILE A 184 0.46 14.29 7.19
N CYS A 185 1.06 15.38 6.69
CA CYS A 185 1.32 15.53 5.26
C CYS A 185 2.26 14.41 4.75
N CYS A 186 3.35 14.10 5.46
CA CYS A 186 4.23 12.98 5.10
C CYS A 186 3.45 11.66 5.01
N LEU A 187 2.61 11.36 6.02
CA LEU A 187 1.80 10.14 6.02
C LEU A 187 0.84 10.08 4.82
N LEU A 188 0.12 11.17 4.54
CA LEU A 188 -0.77 11.26 3.37
C LEU A 188 -0.01 11.10 2.06
N TYR A 189 1.20 11.66 1.95
CA TYR A 189 2.05 11.50 0.78
C TYR A 189 2.61 10.08 0.64
N VAL A 190 2.88 9.36 1.73
CA VAL A 190 3.23 7.93 1.62
C VAL A 190 2.13 7.18 0.87
N PHE A 191 0.88 7.31 1.29
CA PHE A 191 -0.24 6.64 0.63
C PHE A 191 -0.50 7.14 -0.80
N LEU A 192 -0.37 8.44 -1.05
CA LEU A 192 -0.48 9.02 -2.39
C LEU A 192 0.50 8.36 -3.34
N GLU A 193 1.77 8.31 -2.94
CA GLU A 193 2.86 7.79 -3.77
C GLU A 193 2.75 6.27 -3.94
N LEU A 194 2.27 5.53 -2.92
CA LEU A 194 1.98 4.09 -3.02
C LEU A 194 0.88 3.81 -4.05
N LEU A 195 -0.24 4.55 -4.00
CA LEU A 195 -1.32 4.43 -5.00
C LEU A 195 -0.85 4.80 -6.40
N SER A 196 0.08 5.76 -6.49
CA SER A 196 0.66 6.20 -7.76
C SER A 196 1.76 5.26 -8.29
N GLY A 197 2.11 4.20 -7.56
CA GLY A 197 3.21 3.29 -7.88
C GLY A 197 4.61 3.89 -7.68
N CYS A 198 4.72 5.09 -7.10
CA CYS A 198 5.97 5.81 -6.88
C CYS A 198 6.63 5.43 -5.54
N HIS A 199 7.00 4.16 -5.41
CA HIS A 199 7.53 3.57 -4.16
C HIS A 199 8.77 4.29 -3.60
N GLU A 200 9.65 4.81 -4.46
CA GLU A 200 10.84 5.56 -4.01
C GLU A 200 10.43 6.83 -3.24
N ASN A 201 9.44 7.57 -3.76
CA ASN A 201 8.93 8.77 -3.12
C ASN A 201 8.18 8.43 -1.84
N ALA A 202 7.40 7.35 -1.84
CA ALA A 202 6.75 6.83 -0.63
C ALA A 202 7.79 6.56 0.47
N CYS A 203 8.88 5.86 0.15
CA CYS A 203 9.98 5.62 1.08
C CYS A 203 10.69 6.90 1.53
N ARG A 204 10.80 7.92 0.66
CA ARG A 204 11.36 9.23 1.05
C ARG A 204 10.46 9.94 2.05
N HIS A 205 9.13 9.94 1.85
CA HIS A 205 8.18 10.53 2.78
C HIS A 205 8.15 9.78 4.12
N LEU A 206 8.18 8.45 4.07
CA LEU A 206 8.25 7.58 5.24
C LEU A 206 9.50 7.91 6.07
N ARG A 207 10.69 7.87 5.45
CA ARG A 207 11.97 8.20 6.13
C ARG A 207 12.00 9.61 6.69
N SER A 208 11.45 10.60 5.96
CA SER A 208 11.39 11.98 6.44
C SER A 208 10.51 12.09 7.68
N GLY A 209 9.34 11.44 7.69
CA GLY A 209 8.46 11.40 8.86
C GLY A 209 9.08 10.68 10.06
N LEU A 210 9.71 9.51 9.82
CA LEU A 210 10.43 8.78 10.87
C LEU A 210 11.57 9.60 11.48
N GLN A 211 12.31 10.36 10.67
CA GLN A 211 13.38 11.24 11.15
C GLN A 211 12.82 12.38 12.03
N ILE A 212 11.71 13.01 11.63
CA ILE A 212 11.04 14.04 12.43
C ILE A 212 10.60 13.48 13.79
N LEU A 213 10.03 12.27 13.81
CA LEU A 213 9.61 11.59 15.04
C LEU A 213 10.82 11.23 15.92
N LYS A 214 11.93 10.78 15.34
CA LYS A 214 13.18 10.49 16.06
C LYS A 214 13.73 11.73 16.77
N GLU A 215 13.77 12.86 16.05
CA GLU A 215 14.21 14.15 16.60
C GLU A 215 13.26 14.64 17.71
N ALA A 216 11.95 14.46 17.53
CA ALA A 216 10.95 14.80 18.53
C ALA A 216 11.13 13.98 19.82
N ARG A 217 11.35 12.67 19.70
CA ARG A 217 11.63 11.76 20.81
C ARG A 217 12.88 12.16 21.59
N ALA A 218 13.99 12.43 20.89
CA ALA A 218 15.24 12.86 21.51
C ALA A 218 15.07 14.18 22.27
N HIS A 219 14.37 15.15 21.68
CA HIS A 219 14.07 16.42 22.35
C HIS A 219 13.21 16.21 23.61
N ARG A 220 12.23 15.31 23.53
CA ARG A 220 11.33 14.98 24.64
C ARG A 220 12.08 14.35 25.83
N GLN A 221 12.98 13.41 25.55
CA GLN A 221 13.83 12.78 26.56
C GLN A 221 14.71 13.81 27.28
N LEU A 222 15.24 14.81 26.56
CA LEU A 222 16.04 15.89 27.15
C LEU A 222 15.25 16.79 28.11
N ILE A 223 13.96 17.01 27.86
CA ILE A 223 13.10 17.91 28.66
C ILE A 223 12.19 17.17 29.66
N GLY A 224 12.26 15.83 29.73
CA GLY A 224 11.42 15.01 30.61
C GLY A 224 9.92 15.09 30.30
N ALA A 225 9.54 15.35 29.05
CA ALA A 225 8.14 15.46 28.66
C ALA A 225 7.52 14.08 28.33
N SER A 226 6.20 13.97 28.47
CA SER A 226 5.45 12.79 28.02
C SER A 226 5.02 12.92 26.55
N GLU A 227 4.80 11.78 25.90
CA GLU A 227 4.28 11.71 24.54
C GLU A 227 2.79 12.09 24.51
N SER A 228 2.40 12.93 23.54
CA SER A 228 0.98 13.27 23.39
C SER A 228 0.19 12.12 22.73
N PRO A 229 -1.12 11.97 23.01
CA PRO A 229 -1.94 10.93 22.36
C PRO A 229 -1.95 11.03 20.83
N VAL A 230 -1.86 12.25 20.31
CA VAL A 230 -1.80 12.55 18.87
C VAL A 230 -0.50 12.06 18.26
N GLU A 231 0.62 12.36 18.93
CA GLU A 231 1.95 11.90 18.53
C GLU A 231 2.04 10.37 18.58
N SER A 232 1.47 9.74 19.60
CA SER A 232 1.42 8.27 19.71
C SER A 232 0.69 7.60 18.55
N CYS A 233 -0.41 8.20 18.07
CA CYS A 233 -1.12 7.70 16.88
C CYS A 233 -0.25 7.79 15.62
N LEU A 234 0.52 8.88 15.47
CA LEU A 234 1.43 9.05 14.34
C LEU A 234 2.62 8.09 14.45
N VAL A 235 3.20 7.93 15.64
CA VAL A 235 4.28 6.97 15.88
C VAL A 235 3.85 5.56 15.51
N ALA A 236 2.67 5.13 15.92
CA ALA A 236 2.13 3.82 15.56
C ALA A 236 2.02 3.64 14.04
N ALA A 237 1.39 4.58 13.33
CA ALA A 237 1.22 4.48 11.88
C ALA A 237 2.54 4.49 11.10
N PHE A 238 3.50 5.33 11.52
CA PHE A 238 4.83 5.36 10.91
C PHE A 238 5.60 4.07 11.20
N ALA A 239 5.50 3.52 12.41
CA ALA A 239 6.12 2.25 12.78
C ALA A 239 5.57 1.10 11.95
N GLU A 240 4.25 1.02 11.75
CA GLU A 240 3.58 -0.02 10.95
C GLU A 240 4.05 -0.04 9.48
N LEU A 241 4.26 1.14 8.90
CA LEU A 241 4.84 1.27 7.57
C LEU A 241 6.33 0.89 7.55
N ASP A 242 7.07 1.24 8.60
CA ASP A 242 8.50 0.91 8.73
C ASP A 242 8.76 -0.59 8.97
N ILE A 243 7.79 -1.36 9.48
CA ILE A 243 7.88 -2.82 9.63
C ILE A 243 8.27 -3.50 8.31
N GLN A 244 7.82 -2.95 7.20
CA GLN A 244 7.97 -3.52 5.86
C GLN A 244 9.33 -3.16 5.24
N SER A 245 10.01 -2.14 5.78
CA SER A 245 11.22 -1.56 5.22
C SER A 245 12.39 -2.53 4.96
N PRO A 246 12.59 -3.65 5.71
CA PRO A 246 13.62 -4.63 5.41
C PRO A 246 13.53 -5.20 3.99
N PHE A 247 12.34 -5.35 3.41
CA PHE A 247 12.17 -5.93 2.08
C PHE A 247 12.38 -4.94 0.92
N PHE A 248 12.33 -3.62 1.20
CA PHE A 248 12.22 -2.58 0.17
C PHE A 248 13.42 -1.62 0.12
N GLY A 249 14.63 -2.11 0.43
CA GLY A 249 15.88 -1.40 0.21
C GLY A 249 16.23 -0.31 1.23
N SER A 250 15.55 -0.28 2.38
CA SER A 250 15.90 0.60 3.49
C SER A 250 17.03 -0.01 4.33
N PRO A 251 18.01 0.78 4.85
CA PRO A 251 19.10 0.28 5.70
C PRO A 251 18.67 -0.22 7.09
N GLY A 252 17.36 -0.29 7.37
CA GLY A 252 16.79 -0.68 8.66
C GLY A 252 15.78 0.35 9.18
N PRO A 253 15.19 0.10 10.36
CA PRO A 253 14.16 0.97 10.93
C PRO A 253 14.82 2.26 11.43
N VAL A 254 14.15 3.39 11.21
CA VAL A 254 14.72 4.69 11.61
C VAL A 254 14.40 5.01 13.07
N LEU A 255 13.19 4.63 13.53
CA LEU A 255 12.75 4.90 14.88
C LEU A 255 13.38 3.99 15.92
N CYS A 256 13.98 2.86 15.50
CA CYS A 256 14.62 1.89 16.40
C CYS A 256 13.75 1.61 17.64
N LEU A 257 12.41 1.60 17.49
CA LEU A 257 11.50 1.42 18.63
C LEU A 257 11.80 0.12 19.40
N ASN A 258 12.46 -0.83 18.72
CA ASN A 258 12.86 -2.13 19.24
C ASN A 258 14.32 -2.24 19.71
N ASP A 259 15.18 -1.23 19.52
CA ASP A 259 16.53 -1.27 20.13
C ASP A 259 16.46 -1.00 21.66
N GLU A 260 15.32 -0.51 22.15
CA GLU A 260 15.02 -0.29 23.58
C GLU A 260 13.96 -1.26 24.15
N VAL A 261 13.42 -2.19 23.35
CA VAL A 261 12.59 -3.28 23.91
C VAL A 261 13.52 -4.36 24.39
N ASP A 262 14.06 -4.14 25.58
CA ASP A 262 14.54 -5.21 26.42
C ASP A 262 13.50 -6.33 26.44
N GLN A 263 13.89 -7.48 25.88
CA GLN A 263 13.52 -8.83 26.32
C GLN A 263 12.14 -8.94 27.00
N TYR A 264 11.06 -8.99 26.21
CA TYR A 264 9.81 -9.66 26.62
C TYR A 264 8.98 -9.00 27.74
N SER A 265 9.33 -7.80 28.21
CA SER A 265 8.58 -7.09 29.26
C SER A 265 7.09 -6.90 28.93
N TRP A 266 6.72 -6.78 27.66
CA TRP A 266 5.31 -6.64 27.25
C TRP A 266 4.48 -7.93 27.44
N LEU A 267 5.09 -9.12 27.51
CA LEU A 267 4.36 -10.35 27.86
C LEU A 267 3.77 -10.26 29.26
N GLU A 268 4.46 -9.56 30.18
CA GLU A 268 4.00 -9.32 31.55
C GLU A 268 2.76 -8.41 31.58
N SER A 269 2.53 -7.62 30.53
CA SER A 269 1.34 -6.77 30.40
C SER A 269 0.05 -7.56 30.11
N PHE A 270 0.16 -8.83 29.69
CA PHE A 270 -0.98 -9.67 29.28
C PHE A 270 -1.03 -11.02 30.03
N PRO A 271 -1.11 -11.04 31.38
CA PRO A 271 -1.04 -12.27 32.16
C PRO A 271 -2.22 -13.25 31.94
N PHE A 272 -3.31 -12.78 31.33
CA PHE A 272 -4.53 -13.56 31.07
C PHE A 272 -4.89 -13.60 29.57
N GLY A 273 -3.94 -13.29 28.69
CA GLY A 273 -4.19 -13.14 27.25
C GLY A 273 -4.73 -11.77 26.86
N PHE A 274 -4.96 -11.60 25.55
CA PHE A 274 -5.43 -10.33 24.98
C PHE A 274 -6.91 -10.08 25.30
N ARG A 275 -7.25 -8.85 25.73
CA ARG A 275 -8.63 -8.49 26.11
C ARG A 275 -9.48 -8.11 24.90
N GLY A 276 -8.84 -7.77 23.79
CA GLY A 276 -9.48 -7.38 22.55
C GLY A 276 -8.49 -7.39 21.39
N ILE A 277 -9.02 -7.20 20.18
CA ILE A 277 -8.22 -7.26 18.95
C ILE A 277 -7.12 -6.18 18.91
N PHE A 278 -7.37 -5.02 19.50
CA PHE A 278 -6.40 -3.92 19.56
C PHE A 278 -5.14 -4.29 20.35
N ASP A 279 -5.30 -5.00 21.47
CA ASP A 279 -4.18 -5.48 22.29
C ASP A 279 -3.30 -6.46 21.48
N ALA A 280 -3.94 -7.40 20.78
CA ALA A 280 -3.26 -8.37 19.94
C ALA A 280 -2.47 -7.69 18.81
N GLN A 281 -3.02 -6.65 18.18
CA GLN A 281 -2.36 -5.88 17.13
C GLN A 281 -1.11 -5.15 17.64
N GLN A 282 -1.25 -4.45 18.76
CA GLN A 282 -0.14 -3.70 19.35
C GLN A 282 0.99 -4.66 19.76
N ALA A 283 0.65 -5.82 20.30
CA ALA A 283 1.62 -6.85 20.65
C ALA A 283 2.25 -7.55 19.44
N PHE A 284 1.55 -7.62 18.29
CA PHE A 284 2.03 -8.32 17.11
C PHE A 284 3.09 -7.51 16.31
N ALA A 285 2.98 -6.18 16.29
CA ALA A 285 3.85 -5.32 15.50
C ALA A 285 5.37 -5.52 15.74
N PRO A 286 5.88 -5.60 16.98
CA PRO A 286 7.30 -5.87 17.24
C PRO A 286 7.78 -7.23 16.74
N PHE A 287 6.91 -8.25 16.76
CA PHE A 287 7.23 -9.58 16.25
C PHE A 287 7.30 -9.63 14.74
N MET A 288 6.34 -8.99 14.08
CA MET A 288 6.34 -8.84 12.64
C MET A 288 7.63 -8.17 12.19
N TYR A 289 8.02 -7.08 12.86
CA TYR A 289 9.28 -6.41 12.59
C TYR A 289 10.50 -7.35 12.71
N SER A 290 10.66 -8.00 13.87
CA SER A 290 11.83 -8.83 14.15
C SER A 290 11.92 -10.02 13.19
N SER A 291 10.78 -10.63 12.88
CA SER A 291 10.68 -11.75 11.95
C SER A 291 10.93 -11.32 10.51
N TYR A 292 10.37 -10.20 10.07
CA TYR A 292 10.62 -9.65 8.74
C TYR A 292 12.10 -9.30 8.55
N ARG A 293 12.73 -8.67 9.55
CA ARG A 293 14.17 -8.40 9.53
C ARG A 293 14.99 -9.68 9.42
N PHE A 294 14.65 -10.71 10.20
CA PHE A 294 15.34 -12.00 10.17
C PHE A 294 15.20 -12.67 8.80
N VAL A 295 13.98 -12.82 8.30
CA VAL A 295 13.67 -13.45 7.00
C VAL A 295 14.31 -12.68 5.85
N ALA A 296 14.20 -11.35 5.83
CA ALA A 296 14.86 -10.47 4.87
C ALA A 296 16.38 -10.68 4.84
N ARG A 297 17.01 -10.86 6.01
CA ARG A 297 18.45 -11.15 6.08
C ARG A 297 18.78 -12.55 5.56
N CYS A 298 17.90 -13.53 5.74
CA CYS A 298 18.12 -14.93 5.36
C CYS A 298 17.91 -15.22 3.87
N TRP A 299 16.90 -14.64 3.23
CA TRP A 299 16.55 -14.88 1.82
C TRP A 299 17.71 -14.73 0.81
N PRO A 300 18.55 -13.68 0.87
CA PRO A 300 19.64 -13.51 -0.09
C PRO A 300 20.91 -14.30 0.26
N LEU A 301 20.96 -15.03 1.39
CA LEU A 301 22.16 -15.76 1.81
C LEU A 301 22.46 -16.94 0.88
N THR A 302 23.71 -17.00 0.40
CA THR A 302 24.24 -18.22 -0.21
C THR A 302 24.39 -19.33 0.84
N GLU A 303 24.49 -20.58 0.38
CA GLU A 303 24.69 -21.71 1.29
C GLU A 303 25.93 -21.51 2.17
N GLU A 304 27.03 -21.06 1.58
CA GLU A 304 28.30 -20.79 2.28
C GLU A 304 28.12 -19.78 3.42
N HIS A 305 27.51 -18.62 3.14
CA HIS A 305 27.28 -17.60 4.17
C HIS A 305 26.29 -18.06 5.24
N ARG A 306 25.30 -18.88 4.87
CA ARG A 306 24.34 -19.43 5.82
C ARG A 306 25.03 -20.42 6.76
N MET A 307 25.84 -21.33 6.23
CA MET A 307 26.58 -22.31 7.01
C MET A 307 27.62 -21.65 7.91
N ALA A 308 28.31 -20.61 7.43
CA ALA A 308 29.29 -19.86 8.21
C ALA A 308 28.68 -19.14 9.43
N ASN A 309 27.38 -18.83 9.40
CA ASN A 309 26.68 -18.11 10.46
C ASN A 309 25.56 -18.96 11.11
N TYR A 310 25.55 -20.28 10.89
CA TYR A 310 24.41 -21.13 11.17
C TYR A 310 24.00 -21.10 12.65
N ASP A 311 24.96 -21.16 13.59
CA ASP A 311 24.67 -21.19 15.02
C ASP A 311 23.96 -19.91 15.50
N ALA A 312 24.42 -18.75 15.03
CA ALA A 312 23.81 -17.46 15.36
C ALA A 312 22.42 -17.34 14.75
N LEU A 313 22.27 -17.72 13.48
CA LEU A 313 21.00 -17.69 12.76
C LEU A 313 19.97 -18.65 13.37
N GLN A 314 20.39 -19.87 13.74
CA GLN A 314 19.53 -20.87 14.36
C GLN A 314 19.11 -20.45 15.77
N SER A 315 20.00 -19.82 16.55
CA SER A 315 19.67 -19.29 17.88
C SER A 315 18.57 -18.22 17.77
N GLU A 316 18.72 -17.26 16.86
CA GLU A 316 17.72 -16.23 16.61
C GLU A 316 16.39 -16.81 16.06
N GLN A 317 16.46 -17.79 15.15
CA GLN A 317 15.29 -18.52 14.64
C GLN A 317 14.48 -19.16 15.78
N ARG A 318 15.15 -19.87 16.69
CA ARG A 318 14.51 -20.54 17.84
C ARG A 318 13.85 -19.55 18.78
N GLN A 319 14.49 -18.41 19.03
CA GLN A 319 13.92 -17.34 19.84
C GLN A 319 12.64 -16.81 19.20
N LEU A 320 12.68 -16.42 17.92
CA LEU A 320 11.51 -15.92 17.19
C LEU A 320 10.34 -16.93 17.20
N LEU A 321 10.61 -18.21 16.93
CA LEU A 321 9.59 -19.26 16.98
C LEU A 321 9.02 -19.45 18.39
N SER A 322 9.86 -19.42 19.42
CA SER A 322 9.41 -19.52 20.82
C SER A 322 8.45 -18.38 21.16
N HIS A 323 8.67 -17.17 20.63
CA HIS A 323 7.76 -16.07 20.92
C HIS A 323 6.45 -16.17 20.16
N MET A 324 6.48 -16.68 18.92
CA MET A 324 5.26 -16.89 18.16
C MET A 324 4.34 -17.94 18.79
N ILE A 325 4.91 -18.94 19.46
CA ILE A 325 4.14 -19.90 20.26
C ILE A 325 3.47 -19.18 21.43
N ARG A 326 4.22 -18.38 22.21
CA ARG A 326 3.65 -17.61 23.34
C ARG A 326 2.57 -16.62 22.89
N PHE A 327 2.75 -15.97 21.74
CA PHE A 327 1.73 -15.10 21.17
C PHE A 327 0.46 -15.87 20.81
N ALA A 328 0.59 -17.11 20.31
CA ALA A 328 -0.56 -17.99 20.06
C ALA A 328 -1.35 -18.24 21.34
N ASP A 329 -0.66 -18.59 22.42
CA ASP A 329 -1.28 -18.85 23.72
C ASP A 329 -2.06 -17.63 24.24
N LEU A 330 -1.53 -16.42 24.01
CA LEU A 330 -2.19 -15.17 24.40
C LEU A 330 -3.42 -14.83 23.54
N CYS A 331 -3.52 -15.38 22.32
CA CYS A 331 -4.67 -15.24 21.44
C CYS A 331 -5.82 -16.20 21.79
N GLU A 332 -5.58 -17.27 22.56
CA GLU A 332 -6.61 -18.27 22.91
C GLU A 332 -7.92 -17.66 23.46
N PRO A 333 -7.91 -16.67 24.37
CA PRO A 333 -9.15 -16.05 24.85
C PRO A 333 -9.95 -15.34 23.74
N LEU A 334 -9.26 -14.74 22.76
CA LEU A 334 -9.92 -14.13 21.59
C LEU A 334 -10.53 -15.20 20.69
N SER A 335 -9.81 -16.31 20.47
CA SER A 335 -10.31 -17.47 19.72
C SER A 335 -11.54 -18.08 20.39
N ALA A 336 -11.53 -18.22 21.72
CA ALA A 336 -12.64 -18.77 22.49
C ALA A 336 -13.90 -17.88 22.43
N SER A 337 -13.73 -16.56 22.32
CA SER A 337 -14.82 -15.58 22.25
C SER A 337 -15.23 -15.21 20.81
N TYR A 338 -14.65 -15.84 19.78
CA TYR A 338 -14.81 -15.45 18.38
C TYR A 338 -16.27 -15.26 17.92
N SER A 339 -17.17 -16.15 18.33
CA SER A 339 -18.59 -16.08 17.95
C SER A 339 -19.34 -14.87 18.53
N GLN A 340 -18.80 -14.25 19.58
CA GLN A 340 -19.36 -13.07 20.26
C GLN A 340 -18.81 -11.75 19.69
N LEU A 341 -17.74 -11.83 18.91
CA LEU A 341 -17.09 -10.67 18.30
C LEU A 341 -17.92 -10.10 17.14
N SER A 342 -17.82 -8.80 16.90
CA SER A 342 -18.40 -8.19 15.69
C SER A 342 -17.73 -8.74 14.43
N ARG A 343 -18.40 -8.62 13.27
CA ARG A 343 -17.82 -9.08 11.98
C ARG A 343 -16.45 -8.46 11.70
N LYS A 344 -16.23 -7.20 12.10
CA LYS A 344 -14.94 -6.51 11.93
C LYS A 344 -13.87 -7.11 12.84
N GLU A 345 -14.20 -7.40 14.09
CA GLU A 345 -13.29 -8.04 15.04
C GLU A 345 -12.96 -9.48 14.65
N GLN A 346 -13.95 -10.26 14.19
CA GLN A 346 -13.74 -11.61 13.63
C GLN A 346 -12.76 -11.59 12.46
N ARG A 347 -12.91 -10.63 11.53
CA ARG A 347 -11.96 -10.44 10.43
C ARG A 347 -10.56 -10.09 10.94
N GLY A 348 -10.47 -9.23 11.95
CA GLY A 348 -9.19 -8.91 12.60
C GLY A 348 -8.51 -10.15 13.19
N VAL A 349 -9.26 -11.01 13.90
CA VAL A 349 -8.74 -12.27 14.45
C VAL A 349 -8.27 -13.21 13.34
N ASP A 350 -9.09 -13.39 12.30
CA ASP A 350 -8.76 -14.21 11.13
C ASP A 350 -7.43 -13.75 10.48
N ILE A 351 -7.25 -12.43 10.31
CA ILE A 351 -6.01 -11.85 9.75
C ILE A 351 -4.81 -12.10 10.67
N ILE A 352 -4.93 -11.84 11.98
CA ILE A 352 -3.81 -12.05 12.93
C ILE A 352 -3.37 -13.51 12.92
N HIS A 353 -4.31 -14.46 12.95
CA HIS A 353 -3.97 -15.88 12.89
C HIS A 353 -3.30 -16.27 11.56
N ALA A 354 -3.80 -15.76 10.44
CA ALA A 354 -3.17 -15.97 9.14
C ALA A 354 -1.74 -15.42 9.12
N GLN A 355 -1.53 -14.19 9.59
CA GLN A 355 -0.20 -13.58 9.65
C GLN A 355 0.74 -14.31 10.60
N GLN A 356 0.25 -14.77 11.75
CA GLN A 356 1.01 -15.56 12.69
C GLN A 356 1.48 -16.87 12.05
N ARG A 357 0.58 -17.60 11.39
CA ARG A 357 0.92 -18.83 10.65
C ARG A 357 1.92 -18.56 9.54
N HIS A 358 1.72 -17.50 8.77
CA HIS A 358 2.64 -17.05 7.73
C HIS A 358 4.06 -16.85 8.28
N VAL A 359 4.21 -16.09 9.37
CA VAL A 359 5.53 -15.83 9.95
C VAL A 359 6.16 -17.09 10.51
N VAL A 360 5.40 -17.97 11.16
CA VAL A 360 5.92 -19.26 11.65
C VAL A 360 6.47 -20.09 10.49
N LEU A 361 5.78 -20.16 9.35
CA LEU A 361 6.25 -20.90 8.18
C LEU A 361 7.51 -20.28 7.56
N GLU A 362 7.53 -18.96 7.38
CA GLU A 362 8.69 -18.26 6.84
C GLU A 362 9.92 -18.40 7.75
N VAL A 363 9.78 -18.16 9.04
CA VAL A 363 10.90 -18.29 10.00
C VAL A 363 11.37 -19.75 10.08
N SER A 364 10.46 -20.73 10.01
CA SER A 364 10.84 -22.16 10.04
C SER A 364 11.62 -22.59 8.80
N THR A 365 11.34 -22.00 7.64
CA THR A 365 11.87 -22.47 6.35
C THR A 365 12.95 -21.58 5.74
N CYS A 366 13.15 -20.35 6.22
CA CYS A 366 14.10 -19.39 5.63
C CYS A 366 15.57 -19.82 5.71
N LEU A 367 15.92 -20.73 6.63
CA LEU A 367 17.27 -21.32 6.71
C LEU A 367 17.44 -22.59 5.86
N LEU A 368 16.34 -23.13 5.32
CA LEU A 368 16.41 -24.29 4.43
C LEU A 368 16.83 -23.85 3.03
N SER A 369 17.70 -24.63 2.39
CA SER A 369 18.01 -24.44 0.97
C SER A 369 16.74 -24.56 0.12
N ARG A 370 16.65 -23.80 -0.97
CA ARG A 370 15.46 -23.69 -1.82
C ARG A 370 15.00 -25.04 -2.36
N PHE A 371 15.94 -25.87 -2.81
CA PHE A 371 15.69 -27.21 -3.35
C PHE A 371 15.88 -28.33 -2.32
N SER A 372 15.88 -28.00 -1.02
CA SER A 372 15.97 -29.03 0.02
C SER A 372 14.70 -29.88 0.04
N PRO A 373 14.79 -31.23 0.03
CA PRO A 373 13.64 -32.11 0.21
C PRO A 373 12.90 -31.87 1.54
N THR A 374 13.59 -31.30 2.53
CA THR A 374 12.98 -30.92 3.81
C THR A 374 11.86 -29.89 3.64
N ARG A 375 11.91 -29.05 2.60
CA ARG A 375 10.81 -28.10 2.30
C ARG A 375 9.54 -28.81 1.86
N ASP A 376 9.63 -29.99 1.24
CA ASP A 376 8.47 -30.74 0.77
C ASP A 376 7.60 -31.21 1.96
N CYS A 377 8.21 -31.39 3.14
CA CYS A 377 7.50 -31.68 4.39
C CYS A 377 6.58 -30.53 4.83
N PHE A 378 6.80 -29.30 4.34
CA PHE A 378 6.00 -28.12 4.66
C PHE A 378 4.84 -27.89 3.69
N THR A 379 4.77 -28.61 2.56
CA THR A 379 3.70 -28.46 1.56
C THR A 379 2.28 -28.55 2.17
N PRO A 380 1.95 -29.52 3.05
CA PRO A 380 0.63 -29.58 3.68
C PRO A 380 0.31 -28.33 4.52
N HIS A 381 1.33 -27.73 5.15
CA HIS A 381 1.15 -26.51 5.93
C HIS A 381 0.88 -25.29 5.04
N TYR A 382 1.55 -25.20 3.88
CA TYR A 382 1.26 -24.16 2.89
C TYR A 382 -0.13 -24.32 2.26
N GLN A 383 -0.55 -25.55 1.96
CA GLN A 383 -1.90 -25.85 1.48
C GLN A 383 -2.98 -25.43 2.48
N ALA A 384 -2.80 -25.78 3.76
CA ALA A 384 -3.72 -25.39 4.83
C ALA A 384 -3.78 -23.86 4.97
N HIS A 385 -2.62 -23.20 4.92
CA HIS A 385 -2.55 -21.74 5.00
C HIS A 385 -3.20 -21.06 3.79
N LEU A 386 -2.99 -21.57 2.56
CA LEU A 386 -3.66 -21.06 1.37
C LEU A 386 -5.19 -21.21 1.47
N CYS A 387 -5.68 -22.34 1.97
CA CYS A 387 -7.11 -22.56 2.18
C CYS A 387 -7.71 -21.55 3.17
N GLU A 388 -7.00 -21.26 4.26
CA GLU A 388 -7.36 -20.23 5.22
C GLU A 388 -7.40 -18.84 4.57
N LEU A 389 -6.34 -18.43 3.87
CA LEU A 389 -6.29 -17.13 3.19
C LEU A 389 -7.46 -16.97 2.20
N LYS A 390 -7.75 -18.00 1.39
CA LYS A 390 -8.90 -18.02 0.47
C LYS A 390 -10.24 -17.92 1.21
N SER A 391 -10.35 -18.50 2.40
CA SER A 391 -11.55 -18.38 3.25
C SER A 391 -11.74 -16.93 3.72
N ILE A 392 -10.68 -16.28 4.20
CA ILE A 392 -10.70 -14.88 4.67
C ILE A 392 -11.09 -13.93 3.53
N ILE A 393 -10.48 -14.13 2.35
CA ILE A 393 -10.78 -13.39 1.12
C ILE A 393 -12.26 -13.50 0.76
N ARG A 394 -12.82 -14.72 0.74
CA ARG A 394 -14.25 -14.94 0.43
C ARG A 394 -15.21 -14.32 1.43
N LYS A 395 -14.86 -14.28 2.72
CA LYS A 395 -15.68 -13.63 3.77
C LYS A 395 -15.71 -12.10 3.65
N SER A 396 -14.79 -11.53 2.89
CA SER A 396 -14.52 -10.08 2.84
C SER A 396 -14.54 -9.51 1.42
N PRO A 397 -15.62 -9.70 0.63
CA PRO A 397 -15.65 -9.36 -0.80
C PRO A 397 -15.49 -7.85 -1.08
N GLU A 398 -15.83 -7.00 -0.11
CA GLU A 398 -15.44 -5.60 -0.09
C GLU A 398 -13.97 -5.57 0.33
N CYS A 399 -13.04 -5.68 -0.63
CA CYS A 399 -11.63 -5.51 -0.33
C CYS A 399 -11.33 -4.01 -0.28
N PRO A 400 -10.71 -3.48 0.79
CA PRO A 400 -10.22 -2.13 0.74
C PRO A 400 -9.17 -2.06 -0.37
N SER A 401 -9.36 -1.14 -1.29
CA SER A 401 -8.41 -0.77 -2.33
C SER A 401 -7.04 -0.37 -1.73
N LEU A 402 -7.03 0.14 -0.50
CA LEU A 402 -5.84 0.51 0.23
C LEU A 402 -5.93 0.13 1.72
N SER A 403 -5.01 -0.71 2.19
CA SER A 403 -4.76 -0.98 3.60
C SER A 403 -3.41 -0.37 4.02
N PRO A 404 -3.31 0.29 5.19
CA PRO A 404 -2.03 0.75 5.72
C PRO A 404 -1.06 -0.38 6.05
N PHE A 405 -1.60 -1.56 6.28
CA PHE A 405 -0.91 -2.68 6.93
C PHE A 405 -0.70 -3.82 5.95
N PRO A 406 0.45 -4.51 6.02
CA PRO A 406 0.57 -5.82 5.43
C PRO A 406 -0.47 -6.74 6.08
N SER A 407 -1.19 -7.51 5.29
CA SER A 407 -2.15 -8.51 5.77
C SER A 407 -2.01 -9.81 4.98
N LEU A 408 -2.75 -9.98 3.89
CA LEU A 408 -2.86 -11.24 3.18
C LEU A 408 -1.91 -11.33 1.98
N LEU A 409 -1.56 -10.20 1.37
CA LEU A 409 -0.70 -10.18 0.18
C LEU A 409 0.71 -10.73 0.46
N PRO A 410 1.41 -10.34 1.54
CA PRO A 410 2.69 -10.95 1.89
C PRO A 410 2.57 -12.46 2.16
N CYS A 411 1.47 -12.89 2.78
CA CYS A 411 1.22 -14.30 3.09
C CYS A 411 1.11 -15.13 1.81
N LEU A 412 0.31 -14.68 0.84
CA LEU A 412 0.17 -15.33 -0.47
C LEU A 412 1.50 -15.37 -1.24
N TYR A 413 2.24 -14.26 -1.27
CA TYR A 413 3.52 -14.21 -1.96
C TYR A 413 4.57 -15.13 -1.34
N ALA A 414 4.60 -15.21 0.00
CA ALA A 414 5.53 -16.08 0.71
C ALA A 414 5.28 -17.57 0.44
N ILE A 415 4.02 -17.99 0.27
CA ILE A 415 3.69 -19.35 -0.18
C ILE A 415 4.41 -19.62 -1.51
N VAL A 416 4.33 -18.72 -2.49
CA VAL A 416 5.00 -18.89 -3.79
C VAL A 416 6.52 -18.89 -3.66
N TYR A 417 7.06 -18.06 -2.76
CA TYR A 417 8.49 -17.99 -2.56
C TYR A 417 9.06 -19.27 -1.91
N SER A 418 8.31 -19.89 -1.00
CA SER A 418 8.82 -20.92 -0.09
C SER A 418 8.32 -22.35 -0.35
N CYS A 419 7.15 -22.52 -0.98
CA CYS A 419 6.57 -23.82 -1.32
C CYS A 419 7.18 -24.35 -2.63
N ARG A 420 7.42 -25.67 -2.70
CA ARG A 420 7.94 -26.35 -3.91
C ARG A 420 6.85 -26.97 -4.78
N ASP A 421 5.62 -27.05 -4.27
CA ASP A 421 4.49 -27.56 -5.01
C ASP A 421 3.92 -26.47 -5.95
N TYR A 422 4.06 -26.69 -7.26
CA TYR A 422 3.65 -25.72 -8.28
C TYR A 422 2.14 -25.49 -8.33
N GLU A 423 1.31 -26.47 -7.94
CA GLU A 423 -0.14 -26.29 -7.91
C GLU A 423 -0.53 -25.29 -6.83
N VAL A 424 0.04 -25.45 -5.64
CA VAL A 424 -0.14 -24.52 -4.52
C VAL A 424 0.36 -23.12 -4.88
N CYS A 425 1.53 -23.04 -5.51
CA CYS A 425 2.12 -21.76 -5.93
C CYS A 425 1.30 -21.08 -7.04
N LEU A 426 0.78 -21.83 -8.02
CA LEU A 426 -0.12 -21.32 -9.05
C LEU A 426 -1.39 -20.76 -8.45
N GLU A 427 -2.06 -21.53 -7.57
CA GLU A 427 -3.27 -21.08 -6.90
C GLU A 427 -3.04 -19.80 -6.08
N ALA A 428 -1.96 -19.72 -5.30
CA ALA A 428 -1.61 -18.51 -4.54
C ALA A 428 -1.36 -17.31 -5.47
N THR A 429 -0.69 -17.53 -6.61
CA THR A 429 -0.44 -16.49 -7.62
C THR A 429 -1.73 -16.02 -8.31
N GLU A 430 -2.67 -16.93 -8.56
CA GLU A 430 -3.99 -16.57 -9.09
C GLU A 430 -4.78 -15.70 -8.11
N GLU A 431 -4.74 -16.00 -6.81
CA GLU A 431 -5.38 -15.17 -5.79
C GLU A 431 -4.74 -13.77 -5.72
N LEU A 432 -3.41 -13.66 -5.79
CA LEU A 432 -2.72 -12.36 -5.89
C LEU A 432 -3.18 -11.55 -7.11
N HIS A 433 -3.37 -12.22 -8.25
CA HIS A 433 -3.78 -11.57 -9.49
C HIS A 433 -5.26 -11.14 -9.48
N ARG A 434 -6.15 -11.95 -8.89
CA ARG A 434 -7.59 -11.66 -8.80
C ARG A 434 -7.92 -10.63 -7.72
N TRP A 435 -7.20 -10.64 -6.61
CA TRP A 435 -7.48 -9.83 -5.43
C TRP A 435 -6.72 -8.48 -5.44
N THR A 436 -7.11 -7.60 -6.38
CA THR A 436 -6.37 -6.37 -6.69
C THR A 436 -6.50 -5.29 -5.62
N HIS A 437 -5.44 -5.05 -4.84
CA HIS A 437 -5.35 -3.93 -3.88
C HIS A 437 -3.91 -3.69 -3.40
N CYS A 438 -3.72 -2.66 -2.57
CA CYS A 438 -2.45 -2.33 -1.92
C CYS A 438 -2.53 -2.53 -0.40
N GLU A 439 -1.53 -3.20 0.17
CA GLU A 439 -1.33 -3.41 1.61
C GLU A 439 0.02 -2.80 2.03
N GLY A 440 0.01 -1.53 2.45
CA GLY A 440 1.23 -0.77 2.68
C GLY A 440 2.10 -0.72 1.43
N MET A 441 3.32 -1.24 1.52
CA MET A 441 4.27 -1.31 0.41
C MET A 441 4.03 -2.50 -0.54
N PHE A 442 3.13 -3.40 -0.18
CA PHE A 442 2.80 -4.58 -0.97
C PHE A 442 1.66 -4.27 -1.93
N ASN A 443 1.96 -4.33 -3.23
CA ASN A 443 0.98 -4.18 -4.30
C ASN A 443 0.71 -5.56 -4.93
N SER A 444 -0.55 -5.96 -5.05
CA SER A 444 -0.91 -7.30 -5.53
C SER A 444 -0.46 -7.56 -6.97
N ALA A 445 -0.51 -6.56 -7.86
CA ALA A 445 -0.04 -6.68 -9.24
C ALA A 445 1.47 -6.91 -9.29
N TRP A 446 2.23 -6.24 -8.41
CA TRP A 446 3.67 -6.45 -8.30
C TRP A 446 3.97 -7.84 -7.78
N LEU A 447 3.29 -8.25 -6.72
CA LEU A 447 3.53 -9.55 -6.10
C LEU A 447 3.13 -10.70 -7.03
N ALA A 448 2.05 -10.56 -7.81
CA ALA A 448 1.69 -11.54 -8.84
C ALA A 448 2.78 -11.65 -9.92
N LEU A 449 3.33 -10.52 -10.39
CA LEU A 449 4.43 -10.51 -11.36
C LEU A 449 5.70 -11.14 -10.77
N ALA A 450 6.09 -10.76 -9.56
CA ALA A 450 7.26 -11.34 -8.90
C ALA A 450 7.08 -12.84 -8.63
N ALA A 451 5.88 -13.26 -8.19
CA ALA A 451 5.54 -14.66 -7.93
C ALA A 451 5.65 -15.52 -9.19
N ILE A 452 5.07 -15.08 -10.30
CA ILE A 452 5.09 -15.87 -11.54
C ILE A 452 6.50 -15.97 -12.14
N GLU A 453 7.30 -14.91 -12.04
CA GLU A 453 8.70 -14.92 -12.49
C GLU A 453 9.58 -15.78 -11.57
N HIS A 454 9.33 -15.78 -10.26
CA HIS A 454 10.00 -16.70 -9.33
C HIS A 454 9.72 -18.17 -9.67
N MET A 455 8.44 -18.50 -9.86
CA MET A 455 8.00 -19.86 -10.16
C MET A 455 8.56 -20.36 -11.50
N ARG A 456 8.58 -19.48 -12.50
CA ARG A 456 9.19 -19.77 -13.81
C ARG A 456 10.68 -20.07 -13.69
N LEU A 457 11.41 -19.29 -12.88
CA LEU A 457 12.83 -19.55 -12.63
C LEU A 457 13.06 -20.85 -11.84
N ASP A 458 12.20 -21.18 -10.86
CA ASP A 458 12.28 -22.46 -10.13
C ASP A 458 12.18 -23.63 -11.08
N PHE A 459 11.18 -23.58 -11.97
CA PHE A 459 10.92 -24.63 -12.93
C PHE A 459 12.12 -24.86 -13.86
N LEU A 460 12.71 -23.77 -14.37
CA LEU A 460 13.88 -23.84 -15.26
C LEU A 460 15.13 -24.34 -14.53
N GLU A 461 15.38 -23.89 -13.30
CA GLU A 461 16.51 -24.37 -12.48
C GLU A 461 16.40 -25.87 -12.18
N GLU A 462 15.20 -26.38 -11.86
CA GLU A 462 14.96 -27.82 -11.64
C GLU A 462 15.16 -28.64 -12.92
N GLU A 463 14.63 -28.17 -14.06
CA GLU A 463 14.82 -28.83 -15.37
C GLU A 463 16.30 -28.97 -15.74
N MET A 464 17.11 -27.93 -15.49
CA MET A 464 18.55 -27.98 -15.72
C MET A 464 19.25 -28.99 -14.81
N SER A 465 18.86 -29.04 -13.53
CA SER A 465 19.40 -30.02 -12.58
C SER A 465 19.07 -31.46 -12.99
N HIS A 466 17.87 -31.72 -13.52
CA HIS A 466 17.49 -33.04 -14.03
C HIS A 466 18.30 -33.45 -15.25
N ARG A 467 18.51 -32.55 -16.22
CA ARG A 467 19.32 -32.83 -17.43
C ARG A 467 20.80 -33.08 -17.15
N SER A 468 21.32 -32.54 -16.04
CA SER A 468 22.71 -32.69 -15.62
C SER A 468 22.99 -34.00 -14.86
N SER A 469 21.95 -34.77 -14.53
CA SER A 469 22.09 -36.05 -13.81
C SER A 469 22.53 -37.16 -14.79
N PRO A 470 23.66 -37.85 -14.54
CA PRO A 470 24.20 -38.88 -15.46
C PRO A 470 23.32 -40.13 -15.60
N LEU A 471 22.26 -40.27 -14.80
CA LEU A 471 21.33 -41.40 -14.83
C LEU A 471 20.20 -41.27 -15.86
N ASP A 472 19.93 -40.06 -16.39
CA ASP A 472 18.81 -39.78 -17.30
C ASP A 472 19.26 -39.58 -18.75
N THR A 473 20.17 -40.43 -19.25
CA THR A 473 20.63 -40.38 -20.65
C THR A 473 19.54 -40.75 -21.68
N PHE A 474 18.31 -41.07 -21.25
CA PHE A 474 17.19 -41.47 -22.12
C PHE A 474 15.94 -40.57 -22.04
N ALA A 475 15.89 -39.54 -21.18
CA ALA A 475 14.74 -38.65 -21.07
C ALA A 475 14.99 -37.31 -21.78
N THR A 476 14.94 -37.30 -23.12
CA THR A 476 15.15 -36.08 -23.94
C THR A 476 13.93 -35.13 -23.98
N GLY A 477 12.88 -35.38 -23.20
CA GLY A 477 11.67 -34.55 -23.15
C GLY A 477 11.11 -34.40 -21.74
N MET A 478 10.46 -33.25 -21.49
CA MET A 478 9.68 -33.04 -20.26
C MET A 478 8.54 -34.08 -20.19
N ASN A 479 8.36 -34.71 -19.02
CA ASN A 479 7.20 -35.57 -18.78
C ASN A 479 5.87 -34.79 -18.98
N GLU A 480 4.80 -35.47 -19.37
CA GLU A 480 3.47 -34.87 -19.66
C GLU A 480 2.97 -33.98 -18.51
N GLU A 481 3.14 -34.43 -17.27
CA GLU A 481 2.76 -33.68 -16.07
C GLU A 481 3.55 -32.36 -15.93
N ARG A 482 4.88 -32.40 -16.13
CA ARG A 482 5.72 -31.19 -16.10
C ARG A 482 5.42 -30.26 -17.27
N SER A 483 5.11 -30.80 -18.44
CA SER A 483 4.66 -30.02 -19.61
C SER A 483 3.35 -29.28 -19.33
N HIS A 484 2.39 -29.94 -18.68
CA HIS A 484 1.14 -29.33 -18.26
C HIS A 484 1.35 -28.20 -17.23
N ILE A 485 2.19 -28.42 -16.21
CA ILE A 485 2.54 -27.38 -15.22
C ILE A 485 3.18 -26.17 -15.91
N TRP A 486 4.15 -26.40 -16.79
CA TRP A 486 4.82 -25.33 -17.53
C TRP A 486 3.83 -24.51 -18.38
N SER A 487 2.91 -25.18 -19.08
CA SER A 487 1.87 -24.51 -19.86
C SER A 487 1.00 -23.59 -18.99
N ARG A 488 0.69 -24.00 -17.75
CA ARG A 488 -0.10 -23.18 -16.82
C ARG A 488 0.68 -22.00 -16.27
N ILE A 489 1.97 -22.19 -15.98
CA ILE A 489 2.88 -21.09 -15.59
C ILE A 489 2.91 -20.03 -16.69
N GLU A 490 3.13 -20.43 -17.95
CA GLU A 490 3.21 -19.50 -19.07
C GLU A 490 1.85 -18.85 -19.41
N ASP A 491 0.72 -19.57 -19.28
CA ASP A 491 -0.62 -18.97 -19.42
C ASP A 491 -0.89 -17.89 -18.36
N LEU A 492 -0.63 -18.19 -17.09
CA LEU A 492 -0.84 -17.23 -16.02
C LEU A 492 0.11 -16.04 -16.17
N ARG A 493 1.36 -16.28 -16.59
CA ARG A 493 2.32 -15.24 -16.92
C ARG A 493 1.80 -14.34 -18.04
N TRP A 494 1.29 -14.91 -19.12
CA TRP A 494 0.72 -14.16 -20.23
C TRP A 494 -0.42 -13.24 -19.77
N ARG A 495 -1.33 -13.74 -18.91
CA ARG A 495 -2.41 -12.95 -18.32
C ARG A 495 -1.90 -11.80 -17.44
N ILE A 496 -0.88 -12.06 -16.60
CA ILE A 496 -0.30 -11.04 -15.71
C ILE A 496 0.46 -9.96 -16.49
N THR A 497 1.24 -10.33 -17.51
CA THR A 497 2.08 -9.37 -18.26
C THR A 497 1.34 -8.68 -19.41
N GLY A 498 0.14 -9.14 -19.75
CA GLY A 498 -0.58 -8.73 -20.96
C GLY A 498 0.16 -9.16 -22.24
N GLY A 499 0.85 -10.30 -22.17
CA GLY A 499 1.62 -10.87 -23.27
C GLY A 499 2.96 -10.21 -23.58
N ARG A 500 3.45 -9.33 -22.69
CA ARG A 500 4.77 -8.72 -22.83
C ARG A 500 5.85 -9.64 -22.25
N PRO A 501 6.82 -10.12 -23.05
CA PRO A 501 7.82 -11.08 -22.59
C PRO A 501 8.85 -10.45 -21.64
N ASP A 502 9.21 -9.18 -21.81
CA ASP A 502 10.24 -8.50 -21.01
C ASP A 502 9.65 -7.57 -19.94
N TYR A 503 8.40 -7.81 -19.54
CA TYR A 503 7.64 -6.88 -18.70
C TYR A 503 8.30 -6.61 -17.34
N LEU A 504 8.89 -7.62 -16.70
CA LEU A 504 9.66 -7.42 -15.47
C LEU A 504 10.82 -6.45 -15.69
N ASP A 505 11.56 -6.59 -16.78
CA ASP A 505 12.71 -5.73 -17.07
C ASP A 505 12.25 -4.30 -17.41
N GLU A 506 11.13 -4.13 -18.12
CA GLU A 506 10.49 -2.82 -18.36
C GLU A 506 10.16 -2.11 -17.03
N VAL A 507 9.52 -2.81 -16.09
CA VAL A 507 9.16 -2.28 -14.77
C VAL A 507 10.41 -1.87 -13.98
N LEU A 508 11.45 -2.72 -13.98
CA LEU A 508 12.71 -2.44 -13.28
C LEU A 508 13.56 -1.34 -13.95
N GLN A 509 13.40 -1.11 -15.26
CA GLN A 509 13.98 0.05 -15.95
C GLN A 509 13.25 1.34 -15.58
N ALA A 510 11.92 1.28 -15.44
CA ALA A 510 11.11 2.43 -15.04
C ALA A 510 11.31 2.83 -13.57
N SER A 511 11.78 1.91 -12.70
CA SER A 511 12.15 2.22 -11.33
C SER A 511 13.44 1.52 -10.89
N ALA A 512 14.55 2.26 -10.93
CA ALA A 512 15.82 1.79 -10.39
C ALA A 512 15.74 1.44 -8.89
N TYR A 513 14.86 2.13 -8.14
CA TYR A 513 14.66 1.88 -6.72
C TYR A 513 14.21 0.44 -6.42
N MET A 514 13.37 -0.16 -7.27
CA MET A 514 12.92 -1.54 -7.06
C MET A 514 14.05 -2.56 -7.11
N LYS A 515 15.17 -2.25 -7.79
CA LYS A 515 16.36 -3.13 -7.82
C LYS A 515 17.00 -3.29 -6.43
N THR A 516 16.67 -2.42 -5.48
CA THR A 516 17.13 -2.53 -4.09
C THR A 516 16.30 -3.53 -3.27
N TRP A 517 15.13 -3.96 -3.77
CA TRP A 517 14.22 -4.84 -3.06
C TRP A 517 14.76 -6.26 -3.00
N ILE A 518 14.55 -6.94 -1.89
CA ILE A 518 15.16 -8.26 -1.66
C ILE A 518 14.68 -9.27 -2.68
N CYS A 519 13.37 -9.33 -2.94
CA CYS A 519 12.80 -10.23 -3.95
C CYS A 519 13.38 -9.97 -5.35
N VAL A 520 13.53 -8.70 -5.73
CA VAL A 520 14.10 -8.31 -7.03
C VAL A 520 15.57 -8.71 -7.14
N ARG A 521 16.37 -8.45 -6.09
CA ARG A 521 17.77 -8.85 -6.06
C ARG A 521 17.90 -10.37 -6.21
N VAL A 522 17.06 -11.14 -5.51
CA VAL A 522 17.04 -12.60 -5.63
C VAL A 522 16.67 -13.03 -7.06
N LEU A 523 15.61 -12.45 -7.66
CA LEU A 523 15.22 -12.73 -9.05
C LEU A 523 16.36 -12.44 -10.03
N GLN A 524 16.98 -11.27 -9.93
CA GLN A 524 18.06 -10.85 -10.84
C GLN A 524 19.30 -11.73 -10.70
N MET A 525 19.70 -12.07 -9.47
CA MET A 525 20.82 -12.99 -9.23
C MET A 525 20.53 -14.38 -9.83
N ARG A 526 19.31 -14.90 -9.69
CA ARG A 526 18.91 -16.19 -10.25
C ARG A 526 18.87 -16.18 -11.78
N LYS A 527 18.25 -15.17 -12.37
CA LYS A 527 18.21 -14.97 -13.83
C LYS A 527 19.63 -14.86 -14.43
N ALA A 528 20.55 -14.17 -13.76
CA ALA A 528 21.94 -14.07 -14.20
C ALA A 528 22.65 -15.44 -14.21
N ARG A 529 22.55 -16.20 -13.11
CA ARG A 529 23.14 -17.56 -13.02
C ARG A 529 22.58 -18.52 -14.07
N LEU A 530 21.27 -18.45 -14.33
CA LEU A 530 20.62 -19.27 -15.34
C LEU A 530 21.16 -18.92 -16.75
N ASN A 531 21.29 -17.63 -17.07
CA ASN A 531 21.82 -17.17 -18.35
C ASN A 531 23.29 -17.55 -18.57
N GLU A 532 24.12 -17.48 -17.53
CA GLU A 532 25.51 -17.95 -17.58
C GLU A 532 25.58 -19.45 -17.89
N SER A 533 24.69 -20.24 -17.28
CA SER A 533 24.62 -21.68 -17.47
C SER A 533 24.17 -22.07 -18.89
N PHE A 534 23.33 -21.27 -19.54
CA PHE A 534 22.95 -21.46 -20.96
C PHE A 534 24.01 -20.99 -21.96
N CYS A 535 24.95 -20.12 -21.55
CA CYS A 535 26.01 -19.60 -22.41
C CYS A 535 27.32 -20.41 -22.36
N MET A 536 27.44 -21.38 -21.45
CA MET A 536 28.60 -22.28 -21.41
C MET A 536 28.52 -23.26 -22.60
N PRO A 537 29.59 -23.41 -23.42
CA PRO A 537 29.62 -24.43 -24.45
C PRO A 537 29.58 -25.84 -23.82
N PRO A 538 28.97 -26.82 -24.49
CA PRO A 538 28.79 -28.19 -23.98
C PRO A 538 30.10 -28.93 -23.73
#